data_AF-A0A3N0BN51-F1
#
_entry.id   AF-A0A3N0BN51-F1
#
_cell.length_a   1.000
_cell.length_b   1.000
_cell.length_c   1.000
_cell.angle_alpha   90.00
_cell.angle_beta   90.00
_cell.angle_gamma   90.00
#
_symmetry.space_group_name_H-M   'P 1'
#
loop_
_entity.id
_entity.type
_entity.pdbx_description
1 polymer ?
#
loop_
_entity_poly.entity_id
_entity_poly.type
_entity_poly.pdbx_seq_one_letter_code
_entity_poly.pdbx_strand_id
1 'polypeptide(L)'
;MRSYNNIRTLEDLQAKKLELKVEYMLKQTMLKSDSKKYFSQFTPGALLKKFATPSNLFKVDDKLNIAGTAMSFLLPVFMNKTLFRGAGFLTKAAVGLISGKVGKSIDAEHISGIYNSVKGFFAKKKEKKDKKFIDYGIPPDSETY
;
A
#
# COMPACT_ATOMS: atom_id res chain seq x y z
N MET A 1 -19.28 -26.81 44.77
CA MET A 1 -19.44 -28.28 44.66
C MET A 1 -20.93 -28.60 44.62
N ARG A 2 -21.40 -29.46 43.72
CA ARG A 2 -22.80 -29.91 43.71
C ARG A 2 -23.02 -30.91 44.83
N SER A 3 -24.03 -30.66 45.65
CA SER A 3 -24.48 -31.60 46.69
C SER A 3 -25.56 -32.51 46.11
N TYR A 4 -25.46 -33.82 46.35
CA TYR A 4 -26.40 -34.84 45.86
C TYR A 4 -27.27 -35.44 46.97
N ASN A 5 -27.32 -34.78 48.13
CA ASN A 5 -27.96 -35.29 49.35
C ASN A 5 -29.51 -35.33 49.28
N ASN A 6 -30.08 -34.92 48.14
CA ASN A 6 -31.52 -34.73 47.98
C ASN A 6 -32.17 -35.83 47.12
N ILE A 7 -31.38 -36.75 46.55
CA ILE A 7 -31.88 -37.85 45.74
C ILE A 7 -32.25 -38.99 46.67
N ARG A 8 -33.55 -39.25 46.85
CA ARG A 8 -34.05 -40.28 47.78
C ARG A 8 -34.83 -41.38 47.06
N THR A 9 -35.36 -41.09 45.87
CA THR A 9 -36.14 -42.04 45.08
C THR A 9 -35.55 -42.25 43.67
N LEU A 10 -36.01 -43.32 43.00
CA LEU A 10 -35.61 -43.60 41.61
C LEU A 10 -36.09 -42.51 40.64
N GLU A 11 -37.25 -41.93 40.91
CA GLU A 11 -37.82 -40.84 40.11
C GLU A 11 -36.97 -39.57 40.23
N ASP A 12 -36.53 -39.21 41.44
CA ASP A 12 -35.59 -38.08 41.65
C ASP A 12 -34.30 -38.26 40.85
N LEU A 13 -33.79 -39.49 40.80
CA LEU A 13 -32.58 -39.81 40.06
C LEU A 13 -32.80 -39.66 38.54
N GLN A 14 -33.94 -40.12 38.02
CA GLN A 14 -34.29 -39.98 36.61
C GLN A 14 -34.48 -38.51 36.22
N ALA A 15 -35.21 -37.75 37.04
CA ALA A 15 -35.38 -36.32 36.85
C ALA A 15 -34.04 -35.59 36.85
N LYS A 16 -33.15 -35.93 37.80
CA LYS A 16 -31.81 -35.33 37.88
C LYS A 16 -30.94 -35.67 36.67
N LYS A 17 -31.04 -36.90 36.16
CA LYS A 17 -30.32 -37.32 34.94
C LYS A 17 -30.76 -36.51 33.72
N LEU A 18 -32.07 -36.26 33.59
CA LEU A 18 -32.61 -35.42 32.51
C LEU A 18 -32.13 -33.98 32.64
N GLU A 19 -32.21 -33.40 33.84
CA GLU A 19 -31.70 -32.05 34.14
C GLU A 19 -30.22 -31.91 33.77
N LEU A 20 -29.39 -32.86 34.21
CA LEU A 20 -27.95 -32.86 33.93
C LEU A 20 -27.67 -32.97 32.43
N LYS A 21 -28.44 -33.79 31.71
CA LYS A 21 -28.29 -33.95 30.26
C LYS A 21 -28.61 -32.65 29.54
N VAL A 22 -29.70 -31.98 29.92
CA VAL A 22 -30.08 -30.67 29.35
C VAL A 22 -29.01 -29.62 29.63
N GLU A 23 -28.53 -29.54 30.88
CA GLU A 23 -27.50 -28.58 31.25
C GLU A 23 -26.17 -28.82 30.51
N TYR A 24 -25.77 -30.09 30.39
CA TYR A 24 -24.59 -30.47 29.63
C TYR A 24 -24.71 -30.03 28.17
N MET A 25 -25.85 -30.32 27.53
CA MET A 25 -26.11 -29.91 26.15
C MET A 25 -26.04 -28.38 26.00
N LEU A 26 -26.66 -27.64 26.92
CA LEU A 26 -26.65 -26.18 26.92
C LEU A 26 -25.21 -25.63 27.04
N LYS A 27 -24.43 -26.12 28.01
CA LYS A 27 -23.03 -25.74 28.19
C LYS A 27 -22.19 -26.08 26.96
N GLN A 28 -22.42 -27.24 26.33
CA GLN A 28 -21.71 -27.62 25.11
C GLN A 28 -22.02 -26.67 23.95
N THR A 29 -23.29 -26.26 23.78
CA THR A 29 -23.65 -25.28 22.74
C THR A 29 -23.00 -23.92 22.98
N MET A 30 -22.99 -23.45 24.23
CA MET A 30 -22.33 -22.20 24.62
C MET A 30 -20.82 -22.25 24.36
N LEU A 31 -20.16 -23.33 24.75
CA LEU A 31 -18.73 -23.50 24.53
C LEU A 31 -18.38 -23.53 23.03
N LYS A 32 -19.22 -24.17 22.19
CA LYS A 32 -19.04 -24.18 20.73
C LYS A 32 -19.24 -22.78 20.14
N SER A 33 -20.26 -22.04 20.58
CA SER A 33 -20.48 -20.67 20.09
C SER A 33 -19.36 -19.73 20.51
N ASP A 34 -18.91 -19.83 21.76
CA ASP A 34 -17.85 -19.00 22.29
C ASP A 34 -16.53 -19.30 21.61
N SER A 35 -16.13 -20.57 21.49
CA SER A 35 -14.90 -20.94 20.78
C SER A 35 -14.90 -20.47 19.34
N LYS A 36 -16.03 -20.58 18.62
CA LYS A 36 -16.16 -20.02 17.26
C LYS A 36 -16.00 -18.49 17.25
N LYS A 37 -16.59 -17.79 18.23
CA LYS A 37 -16.45 -16.33 18.38
C LYS A 37 -15.00 -15.94 18.68
N TYR A 38 -14.31 -16.63 19.57
CA TYR A 38 -12.90 -16.41 19.87
C TYR A 38 -12.03 -16.67 18.65
N PHE A 39 -12.21 -17.81 17.96
CA PHE A 39 -11.42 -18.15 16.78
C PHE A 39 -11.62 -17.12 15.65
N SER A 40 -12.85 -16.63 15.46
CA SER A 40 -13.15 -15.62 14.44
C SER A 40 -12.36 -14.30 14.61
N GLN A 41 -11.95 -13.97 15.84
CA GLN A 41 -11.15 -12.77 16.14
C GLN A 41 -9.70 -12.87 15.64
N PHE A 42 -9.18 -14.10 15.48
CA PHE A 42 -7.82 -14.36 15.00
C PHE A 42 -7.77 -14.63 13.50
N THR A 43 -8.89 -14.50 12.78
CA THR A 43 -8.88 -14.59 11.32
C THR A 43 -8.09 -13.44 10.71
N PRO A 44 -7.39 -13.65 9.58
CA PRO A 44 -6.65 -12.58 8.92
C PRO A 44 -7.49 -11.33 8.66
N GLY A 45 -8.76 -11.50 8.27
CA GLY A 45 -9.69 -10.38 8.07
C GLY A 45 -10.05 -9.61 9.34
N ALA A 46 -10.24 -10.30 10.48
CA ALA A 46 -10.50 -9.66 11.76
C ALA A 46 -9.26 -8.94 12.31
N LEU A 47 -8.08 -9.55 12.16
CA LEU A 47 -6.80 -8.93 12.49
C LEU A 47 -6.57 -7.69 11.63
N LEU A 48 -6.73 -7.80 10.31
CA LEU A 48 -6.64 -6.64 9.40
C LEU A 48 -7.62 -5.54 9.81
N LYS A 49 -8.89 -5.85 10.11
CA LYS A 49 -9.84 -4.84 10.60
C LYS A 49 -9.41 -4.19 11.92
N LYS A 50 -8.82 -4.95 12.83
CA LYS A 50 -8.32 -4.44 14.12
C LYS A 50 -7.12 -3.52 13.96
N PHE A 51 -6.26 -3.78 12.97
CA PHE A 51 -5.06 -2.98 12.70
C PHE A 51 -5.28 -1.88 11.66
N ALA A 52 -6.26 -2.00 10.77
CA ALA A 52 -6.60 -1.03 9.74
C ALA A 52 -7.61 0.04 10.20
N THR A 53 -8.02 0.03 11.47
CA THR A 53 -8.77 1.15 12.04
C THR A 53 -7.86 2.37 12.11
N PRO A 54 -8.29 3.55 11.62
CA PRO A 54 -7.44 4.74 11.53
C PRO A 54 -6.81 5.11 12.88
N SER A 55 -7.57 5.01 13.96
CA SER A 55 -7.10 5.29 15.33
C SER A 55 -5.96 4.38 15.81
N ASN A 56 -5.92 3.12 15.35
CA ASN A 56 -4.84 2.18 15.68
C ASN A 56 -3.66 2.34 14.72
N LEU A 57 -3.92 2.65 13.44
CA LEU A 57 -2.88 2.98 12.48
C LEU A 57 -2.04 4.16 12.95
N PHE A 58 -2.65 5.27 13.37
CA PHE A 58 -1.91 6.44 13.87
C PHE A 58 -1.09 6.11 15.13
N LYS A 59 -1.66 5.37 16.08
CA LYS A 59 -0.95 4.99 17.33
C LYS A 59 0.21 4.03 17.11
N VAL A 60 0.08 3.14 16.14
CA VAL A 60 1.14 2.19 15.77
C VAL A 60 2.20 2.90 14.92
N ASP A 61 1.80 3.84 14.06
CA ASP A 61 2.70 4.65 13.25
C ASP A 61 3.59 5.56 14.11
N ASP A 62 3.04 6.24 15.12
CA ASP A 62 3.79 7.07 16.07
C ASP A 62 4.91 6.31 16.79
N LYS A 63 4.74 5.00 17.01
CA LYS A 63 5.71 4.16 17.72
C LYS A 63 6.68 3.43 16.79
N LEU A 64 6.26 3.06 15.59
CA LEU A 64 6.99 2.11 14.75
C LEU A 64 7.34 2.65 13.36
N ASN A 65 7.02 3.92 13.04
CA ASN A 65 7.26 4.54 11.72
C ASN A 65 6.82 3.63 10.56
N ILE A 66 5.68 2.95 10.74
CA ILE A 66 5.20 1.94 9.80
C ILE A 66 4.71 2.60 8.52
N ALA A 67 4.07 3.77 8.60
CA ALA A 67 3.70 4.52 7.41
C ALA A 67 4.96 4.97 6.69
N GLY A 68 5.99 5.46 7.39
CA GLY A 68 7.28 5.81 6.77
C GLY A 68 7.94 4.63 6.05
N THR A 69 7.95 3.45 6.68
CA THR A 69 8.52 2.22 6.11
C THR A 69 7.68 1.68 4.96
N ALA A 70 6.37 1.57 5.13
CA ALA A 70 5.44 1.11 4.11
C ALA A 70 5.44 2.06 2.91
N MET A 71 5.48 3.37 3.13
CA MET A 71 5.58 4.37 2.07
C MET A 71 6.94 4.29 1.38
N SER A 72 8.03 4.04 2.11
CA SER A 72 9.36 3.82 1.51
C SER A 72 9.41 2.58 0.61
N PHE A 73 8.61 1.54 0.90
CA PHE A 73 8.47 0.37 0.04
C PHE A 73 7.46 0.57 -1.11
N LEU A 74 6.35 1.25 -0.86
CA LEU A 74 5.28 1.44 -1.84
C LEU A 74 5.57 2.57 -2.82
N LEU A 75 6.25 3.63 -2.40
CA LEU A 75 6.57 4.80 -3.23
C LEU A 75 7.42 4.42 -4.45
N PRO A 76 8.50 3.62 -4.35
CA PRO A 76 9.25 3.18 -5.53
C PRO A 76 8.41 2.34 -6.49
N VAL A 77 7.53 1.48 -5.97
CA VAL A 77 6.66 0.62 -6.79
C VAL A 77 5.60 1.46 -7.51
N PHE A 78 4.97 2.40 -6.80
CA PHE A 78 3.98 3.30 -7.36
C PHE A 78 4.59 4.25 -8.38
N MET A 79 5.73 4.87 -8.07
CA MET A 79 6.48 5.70 -9.01
C MET A 79 6.94 4.90 -10.22
N ASN A 80 7.33 3.64 -10.05
CA ASN A 80 7.70 2.76 -11.16
C ASN A 80 6.53 2.46 -12.11
N LYS A 81 5.29 2.39 -11.58
CA LYS A 81 4.09 2.08 -12.34
C LYS A 81 3.39 3.32 -12.91
N THR A 82 3.61 4.49 -12.32
CA THR A 82 3.00 5.77 -12.72
C THR A 82 3.99 6.68 -13.44
N LEU A 83 4.95 7.27 -12.71
CA LEU A 83 5.91 8.25 -13.23
C LEU A 83 6.97 7.66 -14.17
N PHE A 84 7.43 6.43 -13.91
CA PHE A 84 8.46 5.75 -14.72
C PHE A 84 7.89 4.63 -15.60
N ARG A 85 6.59 4.66 -15.91
CA ARG A 85 5.97 3.65 -16.78
C ARG A 85 6.58 3.76 -18.19
N GLY A 86 7.48 2.83 -18.52
CA GLY A 86 8.23 2.82 -19.80
C GLY A 86 9.60 3.51 -19.75
N ALA A 87 10.04 4.03 -18.60
CA ALA A 87 11.39 4.57 -18.44
C ALA A 87 12.38 3.41 -18.20
N GLY A 88 13.35 3.23 -19.11
CA GLY A 88 14.31 2.12 -19.09
C GLY A 88 15.19 2.08 -17.84
N PHE A 89 15.90 0.95 -17.63
CA PHE A 89 16.79 0.71 -16.49
C PHE A 89 17.78 1.86 -16.21
N LEU A 90 18.25 2.53 -17.27
CA LEU A 90 19.20 3.64 -17.19
C LEU A 90 18.61 4.91 -16.54
N THR A 91 17.35 5.27 -16.81
CA THR A 91 16.72 6.44 -16.18
C THR A 91 16.46 6.20 -14.70
N LYS A 92 16.17 4.95 -14.31
CA LYS A 92 15.99 4.57 -12.90
C LYS A 92 17.31 4.55 -12.14
N ALA A 93 18.38 4.07 -12.77
CA ALA A 93 19.73 4.13 -12.22
C ALA A 93 20.25 5.57 -12.11
N ALA A 94 20.01 6.42 -13.12
CA ALA A 94 20.41 7.83 -13.10
C ALA A 94 19.70 8.61 -11.99
N VAL A 95 18.37 8.45 -11.83
CA VAL A 95 17.63 9.07 -10.73
C VAL A 95 18.11 8.55 -9.37
N GLY A 96 18.39 7.25 -9.24
CA GLY A 96 18.95 6.67 -8.02
C GLY A 96 20.35 7.21 -7.67
N LEU A 97 21.24 7.37 -8.67
CA LEU A 97 22.59 7.91 -8.49
C LEU A 97 22.59 9.41 -8.18
N ILE A 98 21.73 10.18 -8.86
CA ILE A 98 21.55 11.61 -8.58
C ILE A 98 20.94 11.80 -7.19
N SER A 99 19.95 10.98 -6.81
CA SER A 99 19.34 11.01 -5.47
C SER A 99 20.34 10.63 -4.36
N GLY A 100 21.25 9.70 -4.63
CA GLY A 100 22.22 9.22 -3.63
C GLY A 100 23.35 10.21 -3.32
N LYS A 101 23.73 11.08 -4.27
CA LYS A 101 24.81 12.07 -4.07
C LYS A 101 24.33 13.50 -3.84
N VAL A 102 23.19 13.89 -4.40
CA VAL A 102 22.69 15.28 -4.30
C VAL A 102 21.84 15.49 -3.05
N GLY A 103 21.21 14.44 -2.49
CA GLY A 103 20.30 14.56 -1.33
C GLY A 103 20.92 15.02 -0.01
N LYS A 104 22.26 15.14 0.10
CA LYS A 104 22.93 15.62 1.31
C LYS A 104 23.28 17.12 1.30
N SER A 105 23.08 17.85 0.20
CA SER A 105 23.52 19.26 0.09
C SER A 105 22.65 20.11 -0.84
N ILE A 106 21.32 20.02 -0.71
CA ILE A 106 20.43 20.80 -1.59
C ILE A 106 19.97 22.08 -0.90
N ASP A 107 20.59 23.19 -1.31
CA ASP A 107 20.09 24.54 -1.13
C ASP A 107 19.02 24.87 -2.19
N ALA A 108 18.03 25.68 -1.84
CA ALA A 108 16.81 25.92 -2.62
C ALA A 108 17.06 26.42 -4.05
N GLU A 109 18.18 27.12 -4.27
CA GLU A 109 18.60 27.62 -5.57
C GLU A 109 18.92 26.49 -6.56
N HIS A 110 19.45 25.36 -6.10
CA HIS A 110 19.84 24.23 -6.95
C HIS A 110 18.63 23.40 -7.39
N ILE A 111 17.58 23.34 -6.56
CA ILE A 111 16.28 22.73 -6.95
C ILE A 111 15.64 23.54 -8.07
N SER A 112 15.73 24.87 -8.02
CA SER A 112 15.16 25.74 -9.04
C SER A 112 15.82 25.55 -10.41
N GLY A 113 17.15 25.35 -10.44
CA GLY A 113 17.91 25.06 -11.66
C GLY A 113 17.59 23.69 -12.26
N ILE A 114 17.43 22.66 -11.41
CA ILE A 114 17.01 21.32 -11.84
C ILE A 114 15.56 21.35 -12.33
N TYR A 115 14.66 22.05 -11.65
CA TYR A 115 13.27 22.22 -12.06
C TYR A 115 13.16 22.90 -13.43
N ASN A 116 13.92 23.97 -13.68
CA ASN A 116 13.92 24.64 -14.98
C ASN A 116 14.55 23.79 -16.09
N SER A 117 15.59 23.01 -15.79
CA SER A 117 16.24 22.11 -16.75
C SER A 117 15.33 20.92 -17.12
N VAL A 118 14.64 20.35 -16.14
CA VAL A 118 13.64 19.29 -16.36
C VAL A 118 12.41 19.85 -17.07
N LYS A 119 11.94 21.04 -16.69
CA LYS A 119 10.84 21.72 -17.38
C LYS A 119 11.21 22.01 -18.84
N GLY A 120 12.45 22.34 -19.17
CA GLY A 120 12.92 22.47 -20.56
C GLY A 120 12.95 21.15 -21.33
N PHE A 121 13.25 20.03 -20.66
CA PHE A 121 13.26 18.70 -21.25
C PHE A 121 11.85 18.10 -21.45
N PHE A 122 10.90 18.47 -20.59
CA PHE A 122 9.50 18.02 -20.64
C PHE A 122 8.52 19.04 -21.26
N ALA A 123 8.92 20.30 -21.45
CA ALA A 123 8.13 21.29 -22.16
C ALA A 123 8.15 20.99 -23.66
N LYS A 124 7.07 20.35 -24.11
CA LYS A 124 6.51 20.32 -25.46
C LYS A 124 7.53 20.50 -26.59
N LYS A 125 7.84 19.37 -27.24
CA LYS A 125 8.38 19.25 -28.60
C LYS A 125 7.65 20.25 -29.52
N LYS A 126 8.20 21.45 -29.73
CA LYS A 126 7.79 22.28 -30.87
C LYS A 126 8.09 21.44 -32.10
N GLU A 127 7.07 21.18 -32.91
CA GLU A 127 7.25 20.53 -34.21
C GLU A 127 8.40 21.22 -34.92
N LYS A 128 9.43 20.45 -35.26
CA LYS A 128 10.49 20.92 -36.14
C LYS A 128 9.77 21.30 -37.42
N LYS A 129 9.65 22.60 -37.71
CA LYS A 129 9.28 23.04 -39.05
C LYS A 129 10.25 22.34 -39.99
N ASP A 130 9.73 21.47 -40.86
CA ASP A 130 10.52 20.82 -41.88
C ASP A 130 11.37 21.88 -42.57
N LYS A 131 12.67 21.60 -42.68
CA LYS A 131 13.59 22.46 -43.42
C LYS A 131 13.07 22.51 -44.85
N LYS A 132 12.38 23.59 -45.24
CA LYS A 132 12.07 23.82 -46.64
C LYS A 132 13.40 23.83 -47.39
N PHE A 133 13.53 22.95 -48.37
CA PHE A 133 14.63 22.93 -49.31
C PHE A 133 14.72 24.33 -49.92
N ILE A 134 15.78 25.07 -49.61
CA ILE A 134 16.05 26.35 -50.25
C ILE A 134 16.76 25.97 -51.55
N ASP A 135 16.03 26.07 -52.66
CA ASP A 135 16.60 25.95 -53.98
C ASP A 135 17.42 27.21 -54.25
N TYR A 136 18.74 27.08 -54.14
CA TYR A 136 19.68 28.13 -54.50
C TYR A 136 19.79 28.12 -56.02
N GLY A 137 18.74 28.62 -56.68
CA GLY A 137 18.70 28.77 -58.13
C GLY A 137 19.96 29.48 -58.63
N ILE A 138 20.52 28.97 -59.72
CA ILE A 138 21.67 29.56 -60.41
C ILE A 138 21.28 31.00 -60.77
N PRO A 139 22.01 32.03 -60.31
CA PRO A 139 21.67 33.42 -60.60
C PRO A 139 21.68 33.62 -62.13
N PRO A 140 20.59 34.16 -62.72
CA PRO A 140 20.53 34.39 -64.13
C PRO A 140 21.35 35.64 -64.42
N ASP A 141 22.59 35.47 -64.88
CA ASP A 141 23.33 36.46 -65.69
C ASP A 141 24.67 35.89 -66.22
N SER A 142 24.67 34.62 -66.65
CA SER A 142 25.78 34.06 -67.47
C SER A 142 25.42 33.87 -68.94
N GLU A 143 24.30 34.44 -69.39
CA GLU A 143 23.87 34.41 -70.80
C GLU A 143 23.44 35.82 -71.25
N THR A 144 24.41 36.71 -71.38
CA THR A 144 24.35 37.79 -72.38
C THR A 144 25.74 37.95 -73.00
N TYR A 145 25.73 37.87 -74.33
CA TYR A 145 26.86 37.91 -75.27
C TYR A 145 27.74 39.14 -75.16
#